data_AF-A0A2U3L4C5-F1
#
_entry.id   AF-A0A2U3L4C5-F1
#
_cell.length_a   1.000
_cell.length_b   1.000
_cell.length_c   1.000
_cell.angle_alpha   90.00
_cell.angle_beta   90.00
_cell.angle_gamma   90.00
#
_symmetry.space_group_name_H-M   'P 1'
#
loop_
_entity.id
_entity.type
_entity.pdbx_description
1 polymer ?
#
loop_
_entity_poly.entity_id
_entity_poly.type
_entity_poly.pdbx_seq_one_letter_code
_entity_poly.pdbx_strand_id
1 'polypeptide(L)' 'MAFVTAYLDRGKQAFKKTVPQLAWNSFAWFASEPDHIVVLREGAVDQTARLSELL' A
#
# COMPACT_ATOMS: atom_id res chain seq x y z
N MET A 1 -13.51 6.59 -2.00
CA MET A 1 -12.58 7.34 -1.10
C MET A 1 -11.35 6.48 -0.89
N ALA A 2 -10.14 7.06 -0.94
CA ALA A 2 -8.89 6.30 -0.81
C ALA A 2 -8.16 6.62 0.51
N PHE A 3 -7.55 5.60 1.12
CA PHE A 3 -6.74 5.72 2.34
C PHE A 3 -5.29 5.34 2.05
N VAL A 4 -4.36 6.23 2.42
CA VAL A 4 -2.93 6.06 2.21
C VAL A 4 -2.21 6.16 3.56
N THR A 5 -1.35 5.19 3.86
CA THR A 5 -0.37 5.29 4.95
C THR A 5 1.00 5.62 4.37
N ALA A 6 1.61 6.73 4.81
CA ALA A 6 2.92 7.17 4.33
C ALA A 6 4.05 6.72 5.26
N TYR A 7 5.11 6.17 4.67
CA TYR A 7 6.34 5.79 5.35
C TYR A 7 7.53 6.53 4.76
N LEU A 8 8.60 6.71 5.55
CA LEU A 8 9.83 7.29 5.02
C LEU A 8 10.55 6.35 4.04
N ASP A 9 10.58 5.06 4.36
CA ASP A 9 11.32 4.05 3.60
C ASP A 9 10.88 2.64 4.00
N ARG A 10 10.87 1.70 3.03
CA ARG A 10 10.43 0.31 3.25
C ARG A 10 11.38 -0.53 4.12
N GLY A 11 12.64 -0.14 4.22
CA GLY A 11 13.64 -0.80 5.05
C GLY A 11 13.51 -0.47 6.54
N LYS A 12 12.83 0.63 6.89
CA LYS A 12 12.72 1.11 8.26
C LYS A 12 11.77 0.27 9.13
N GLN A 13 12.08 0.24 10.43
CA GLN A 13 11.33 -0.53 11.40
C GLN A 13 9.87 -0.11 11.52
N ALA A 14 9.56 1.18 11.27
CA ALA A 14 8.20 1.71 11.27
C ALA A 14 7.29 0.95 10.30
N PHE A 15 7.72 0.74 9.05
CA PHE A 15 6.97 -0.04 8.07
C PHE A 15 6.88 -1.51 8.49
N LYS A 16 8.01 -2.14 8.80
CA LYS A 16 8.08 -3.58 9.13
C LYS A 16 7.17 -3.98 10.30
N LYS A 17 7.01 -3.09 11.30
CA LYS A 17 6.14 -3.34 12.46
C LYS A 17 4.66 -3.14 12.19
N THR A 18 4.30 -2.27 11.24
CA THR A 18 2.92 -1.83 11.04
C THR A 18 2.28 -2.40 9.78
N VAL A 19 3.06 -2.88 8.82
CA VAL A 19 2.53 -3.49 7.59
C VAL A 19 1.49 -4.60 7.82
N PRO A 20 1.58 -5.47 8.85
CA PRO A 20 0.55 -6.49 9.08
C PRO A 20 -0.77 -5.92 9.62
N GLN A 21 -0.78 -4.66 10.07
CA GLN A 21 -1.96 -3.98 10.64
C GLN A 21 -2.63 -3.05 9.62
N LEU A 22 -2.03 -2.85 8.45
CA LEU A 22 -2.63 -2.04 7.41
C LEU A 22 -3.91 -2.71 6.90
N ALA A 23 -4.96 -1.92 6.75
CA ALA A 23 -6.23 -2.39 6.22
C ALA A 23 -6.08 -2.86 4.76
N TRP A 24 -6.83 -3.88 4.38
CA TRP A 24 -7.05 -4.18 2.97
C TRP A 24 -7.87 -3.07 2.29
N ASN A 25 -7.84 -3.05 0.96
CA ASN A 25 -8.39 -1.97 0.12
C ASN A 25 -7.84 -0.58 0.51
N SER A 26 -6.54 -0.55 0.82
CA SER A 26 -5.81 0.67 1.16
C SER A 26 -4.45 0.68 0.46
N PHE A 27 -3.71 1.77 0.65
CA PHE A 27 -2.43 1.97 0.00
C PHE A 27 -1.32 2.29 1.01
N ALA A 28 -0.10 1.94 0.65
CA ALA A 28 1.11 2.42 1.32
C ALA A 28 2.00 3.15 0.31
N TRP A 29 2.64 4.23 0.75
CA TRP A 29 3.56 5.04 -0.05
C TRP A 29 4.86 5.27 0.72
N PHE A 30 5.99 5.30 0.01
CA PHE A 30 7.32 5.47 0.59
C PHE A 30 7.99 6.74 0.06
N ALA A 31 8.44 7.63 0.95
CA ALA A 31 9.12 8.86 0.55
C ALA A 31 10.45 8.62 -0.17
N SER A 32 11.12 7.49 0.10
CA SER A 32 12.32 7.07 -0.63
C SER A 32 12.05 6.56 -2.05
N GLU A 33 10.80 6.22 -2.37
CA GLU A 33 10.36 5.69 -3.67
C GLU A 33 9.09 6.43 -4.14
N PRO A 34 9.16 7.76 -4.38
CA PRO A 34 7.97 8.62 -4.49
C PRO A 34 7.07 8.28 -5.68
N ASP A 35 7.61 7.67 -6.72
CA ASP A 35 6.89 7.28 -7.95
C ASP A 35 6.16 5.94 -7.81
N HIS A 36 6.26 5.26 -6.66
CA HIS A 36 5.71 3.94 -6.44
C HIS A 36 4.66 3.94 -5.32
N ILE A 37 3.62 3.12 -5.49
CA ILE A 37 2.59 2.88 -4.47
C ILE A 37 2.37 1.39 -4.31
N VAL A 38 2.19 0.94 -3.07
CA VAL A 38 1.82 -0.43 -2.75
C VAL A 38 0.31 -0.48 -2.56
N VAL A 39 -0.34 -1.43 -3.23
CA VAL A 39 -1.77 -1.69 -3.11
C VAL A 39 -1.99 -2.86 -2.17
N LEU A 40 -2.67 -2.63 -1.06
CA LEU A 40 -3.14 -3.69 -0.17
C LEU A 40 -4.58 -4.02 -0.55
N ARG A 41 -4.82 -5.25 -1.01
CA ARG A 41 -6.15 -5.70 -1.42
C ARG A 41 -6.42 -7.13 -0.99
N GLU A 42 -7.69 -7.44 -0.79
CA GLU A 42 -8.17 -8.79 -0.58
C GLU A 42 -8.44 -9.45 -1.95
N GLY A 43 -7.96 -10.69 -2.18
CA GLY A 43 -8.27 -11.45 -3.42
C GLY A 43 -7.06 -12.09 -4.13
N ALA A 44 -7.37 -12.88 -5.18
CA ALA A 44 -6.43 -13.75 -5.88
C ALA A 44 -5.39 -13.00 -6.73
N VAL A 45 -4.18 -13.56 -6.78
CA VAL A 45 -2.95 -13.02 -7.38
C VAL A 45 -3.08 -12.66 -8.87
N ASP A 46 -4.06 -13.21 -9.58
CA ASP A 46 -4.18 -13.15 -11.05
C ASP A 46 -5.06 -12.00 -11.60
N GLN A 47 -5.54 -11.08 -10.77
CA GLN A 47 -6.25 -9.90 -11.26
C GLN A 47 -5.38 -8.65 -11.06
N THR A 48 -4.81 -8.10 -12.13
CA THR A 48 -4.25 -6.74 -12.09
C THR A 48 -5.42 -5.75 -11.92
N ALA A 49 -5.68 -5.30 -10.68
CA ALA A 49 -6.71 -4.28 -10.45
C ALA A 49 -6.29 -2.96 -11.09
N ARG A 50 -7.19 -2.38 -11.88
CA ARG A 50 -7.02 -1.00 -12.33
C ARG A 50 -7.33 -0.08 -11.16
N LEU A 51 -6.52 0.96 -10.97
CA LEU A 51 -6.72 1.94 -9.89
C LEU A 51 -8.11 2.59 -9.96
N SER A 52 -8.70 2.68 -11.16
CA SER A 52 -10.07 3.14 -11.40
C SER A 52 -11.17 2.23 -10.83
N GLU A 53 -10.87 0.95 -10.59
CA GLU A 53 -11.82 0.00 -9.99
C GLU A 53 -11.72 -0.04 -8.45
N LEU A 54 -10.78 0.71 -7.88
CA LEU A 54 -10.53 0.82 -6.43
C LEU A 54 -11.07 2.13 -5.82
N LEU A 55 -11.74 2.99 -6.61
CA LEU A 55 -12.26 4.30 -6.19
C LEU A 55 -13.78 4.35 -6.22
#